data_AF-F9HIQ2-F1
#
_entry.id   AF-F9HIQ2-F1
#
_cell.length_a   1.000
_cell.length_b   1.000
_cell.length_c   1.000
_cell.angle_alpha   90.00
_cell.angle_beta   90.00
_cell.angle_gamma   90.00
#
_symmetry.space_group_name_H-M   'P 1'
#
loop_
_entity.id
_entity.type
_entity.pdbx_description
1 polymer ?
#
loop_
_entity_poly.entity_id
_entity_poly.type
_entity_poly.pdbx_seq_one_letter_code
_entity_poly.pdbx_strand_id
1 'polypeptide(L)'
;MIQCLMCSATFQGSNRFIDILLLKNTHSQVCEDCFQKFEKISDNHCPMCYKEATKDCLDCRYWQNQGKEVEHKSLFIYNQAMKEYFSRYKFQGDYLLRKVFSKVIRKELKNIKTMQLFPFQ
;
A
#
# COMPACT_ATOMS: atom_id res chain seq x y z
N MET A 1 5.31 5.81 23.64
CA MET A 1 5.82 6.38 22.37
C MET A 1 6.09 5.23 21.41
N ILE A 2 5.86 5.43 20.10
CA ILE A 2 6.03 4.39 19.07
C ILE A 2 7.22 4.78 18.19
N GLN A 3 8.07 3.83 17.83
CA GLN A 3 9.14 4.04 16.86
C GLN A 3 8.61 3.81 15.43
N CYS A 4 8.82 4.78 14.54
CA CYS A 4 8.45 4.66 13.13
C CYS A 4 9.32 3.61 12.43
N LEU A 5 8.69 2.65 11.75
CA LEU A 5 9.42 1.62 10.99
C LEU A 5 10.18 2.19 9.78
N MET A 6 9.78 3.36 9.26
CA MET A 6 10.42 3.95 8.08
C MET A 6 11.64 4.81 8.44
N CYS A 7 11.53 5.70 9.44
CA CYS A 7 12.58 6.66 9.79
C CYS A 7 13.20 6.47 11.18
N SER A 8 12.74 5.49 11.95
CA SER A 8 13.17 5.26 13.35
C SER A 8 12.92 6.39 14.34
N ALA A 9 12.30 7.51 13.93
CA ALA A 9 11.88 8.56 14.83
C ALA A 9 10.74 8.09 15.74
N THR A 10 10.69 8.64 16.96
CA THR A 10 9.59 8.38 17.90
C THR A 10 8.43 9.34 17.64
N PHE A 11 7.21 8.85 17.73
CA PHE A 11 6.00 9.66 17.60
C PHE A 11 4.90 9.19 18.56
N GLN A 12 3.92 10.06 18.78
CA GLN A 12 2.74 9.72 19.57
C GLN A 12 1.71 8.99 18.71
N GLY A 13 1.29 7.80 19.14
CA GLY A 13 0.17 7.11 18.51
C GLY A 13 -1.14 7.82 18.85
N SER A 14 -2.03 7.97 17.87
CA SER A 14 -3.38 8.48 18.15
C SER A 14 -4.23 7.37 18.76
N ASN A 15 -4.60 7.53 20.03
CA ASN A 15 -5.56 6.67 20.71
C ASN A 15 -6.87 7.42 20.84
N ARG A 16 -7.96 6.86 20.32
CA ARG A 16 -9.30 7.27 20.76
C ARG A 16 -9.62 6.52 22.04
N PHE A 17 -10.32 7.15 22.98
CA PHE A 17 -10.72 6.50 24.25
C PHE A 17 -11.49 5.19 24.02
N ILE A 18 -12.29 5.13 22.95
CA ILE A 18 -13.02 3.94 22.50
C ILE A 18 -12.09 2.77 22.12
N ASP A 19 -10.88 3.04 21.62
CA ASP A 19 -9.93 1.98 21.24
C ASP A 19 -9.41 1.22 22.47
N ILE A 20 -9.29 1.90 23.62
CA ILE A 20 -8.91 1.31 24.90
C ILE A 20 -10.03 0.38 25.40
N LEU A 21 -11.28 0.87 25.39
CA LEU A 21 -12.47 0.10 25.78
C LEU A 21 -12.67 -1.16 24.94
N LEU A 22 -12.32 -1.12 23.65
CA LEU A 22 -12.49 -2.23 22.72
C LEU A 22 -11.23 -3.09 22.55
N LEU A 23 -10.17 -2.85 23.34
CA LEU A 23 -8.89 -3.56 23.26
C LEU A 23 -8.34 -3.61 21.82
N LYS A 24 -8.57 -2.55 21.03
CA LYS A 24 -8.13 -2.50 19.64
C LYS A 24 -6.69 -2.03 19.56
N ASN A 25 -5.83 -2.83 18.93
CA ASN A 25 -4.48 -2.37 18.57
C ASN A 25 -4.54 -1.52 17.30
N THR A 26 -4.82 -0.22 17.45
CA THR A 26 -4.96 0.76 16.34
C THR A 26 -3.68 1.52 16.02
N HIS A 27 -2.59 1.23 16.72
CA HIS A 27 -1.34 1.96 16.60
C HIS A 27 -0.70 1.82 15.22
N SER A 28 -0.67 2.93 14.48
CA SER A 28 0.18 3.05 13.29
C SER A 28 1.63 2.75 13.67
N GLN A 29 2.32 1.98 12.86
CA GLN A 29 3.76 1.70 13.02
C GLN A 29 4.63 2.63 12.16
N VAL A 30 4.00 3.60 11.52
CA VAL A 30 4.62 4.60 10.64
C VAL A 30 4.09 5.97 11.05
N CYS A 31 5.00 6.94 11.19
CA CYS A 31 4.60 8.32 11.46
C CYS A 31 3.89 8.92 10.24
N GLU A 32 3.14 10.00 10.46
CA GLU A 32 2.39 10.67 9.40
C GLU A 32 3.31 11.16 8.28
N ASP A 33 4.43 11.81 8.61
CA ASP A 33 5.40 12.31 7.62
C ASP A 33 5.95 11.23 6.70
N CYS A 34 6.20 10.02 7.24
CA CYS A 34 6.64 8.90 6.41
C CYS A 34 5.50 8.33 5.58
N PHE A 35 4.30 8.28 6.13
CA PHE A 35 3.16 7.70 5.44
C PHE A 35 2.68 8.59 4.28
N GLN A 36 2.72 9.91 4.43
CA GLN A 36 2.33 10.88 3.39
C GLN A 36 3.27 10.86 2.16
N LYS A 37 4.48 10.29 2.30
CA LYS A 37 5.39 10.08 1.16
C LYS A 37 4.92 8.95 0.24
N PHE A 38 3.99 8.09 0.66
CA PHE A 38 3.40 7.08 -0.22
C PHE A 38 2.23 7.67 -0.99
N GLU A 39 2.45 7.94 -2.27
CA GLU A 39 1.44 8.50 -3.15
C GLU A 39 0.37 7.45 -3.47
N LYS A 40 -0.90 7.80 -3.26
CA LYS A 40 -2.02 6.96 -3.69
C LYS A 40 -2.21 7.07 -5.19
N ILE A 41 -2.74 6.02 -5.79
CA ILE A 41 -3.17 6.09 -7.19
C ILE A 41 -4.32 7.10 -7.29
N SER A 42 -4.21 8.00 -8.25
CA SER A 42 -5.23 9.01 -8.52
C SER A 42 -6.47 8.37 -9.14
N ASP A 43 -7.61 9.06 -9.13
CA ASP A 43 -8.83 8.58 -9.79
C ASP A 43 -8.67 8.49 -11.33
N ASN A 44 -7.62 9.10 -11.89
CA ASN A 44 -7.31 9.09 -13.31
C ASN A 44 -6.31 7.97 -13.64
N HIS A 45 -6.77 6.74 -13.59
CA HIS A 45 -5.97 5.55 -13.83
C HIS A 45 -6.61 4.60 -14.82
N CYS A 46 -5.79 3.74 -15.44
CA CYS A 46 -6.30 2.64 -16.24
C CYS A 46 -7.11 1.69 -15.35
N PRO A 47 -8.34 1.30 -15.73
CA PRO A 47 -9.17 0.41 -14.91
C PRO A 47 -8.60 -1.01 -14.77
N MET A 48 -7.76 -1.44 -15.72
CA MET A 48 -7.21 -2.79 -15.76
C MET A 48 -5.87 -2.93 -15.02
N CYS A 49 -4.95 -1.99 -15.23
CA CYS A 49 -3.59 -2.05 -14.66
C CYS A 49 -3.27 -0.96 -13.64
N TYR A 50 -4.20 -0.04 -13.38
CA TYR A 50 -4.03 1.05 -12.40
C TYR A 50 -2.83 1.99 -12.66
N LYS A 51 -2.19 1.92 -13.83
CA LYS A 51 -1.22 2.92 -14.27
C LYS A 51 -1.93 4.24 -14.55
N GLU A 52 -1.27 5.37 -14.29
CA GLU A 52 -1.80 6.70 -14.65
C GLU A 52 -2.05 6.79 -16.16
N ALA A 53 -3.33 6.79 -16.54
CA ALA A 53 -3.77 6.84 -17.92
C ALA A 53 -5.28 7.12 -17.94
N THR A 54 -5.75 7.89 -18.92
CA THR A 54 -7.14 8.34 -18.99
C THR A 54 -8.06 7.35 -19.68
N LYS A 55 -7.71 6.81 -20.86
CA LYS A 55 -8.63 5.94 -21.64
C LYS A 55 -7.96 4.85 -22.50
N ASP A 56 -6.80 5.11 -23.09
CA ASP A 56 -6.09 4.17 -23.96
C ASP A 56 -4.75 3.74 -23.36
N CYS A 57 -4.78 2.74 -22.48
CA CYS A 57 -3.55 2.21 -21.89
C CYS A 57 -2.81 1.32 -22.90
N LEU A 58 -1.71 1.84 -23.45
CA LEU A 58 -0.87 1.12 -24.41
C LEU A 58 -0.32 -0.19 -23.85
N ASP A 59 0.05 -0.21 -22.56
CA ASP A 59 0.56 -1.42 -21.91
C ASP A 59 -0.52 -2.53 -21.87
N CYS A 60 -1.75 -2.17 -21.49
CA CYS A 60 -2.85 -3.13 -21.47
C CYS A 60 -3.16 -3.64 -22.88
N ARG A 61 -3.18 -2.75 -23.88
CA ARG A 61 -3.41 -3.13 -25.28
C ARG A 61 -2.31 -4.07 -25.78
N TYR A 62 -1.05 -3.77 -25.46
CA TYR A 62 0.08 -4.63 -25.78
C TYR A 62 -0.10 -6.04 -25.20
N TRP A 63 -0.40 -6.15 -23.90
CA TRP A 63 -0.55 -7.45 -23.24
C TRP A 63 -1.77 -8.25 -23.73
N GLN A 64 -2.89 -7.57 -23.98
CA GLN A 64 -4.08 -8.19 -24.58
C GLN A 64 -3.78 -8.78 -25.97
N ASN A 65 -3.02 -8.06 -26.80
CA ASN A 65 -2.59 -8.56 -28.11
C ASN A 65 -1.66 -9.78 -28.02
N GLN A 66 -1.01 -10.00 -26.87
CA GLN A 66 -0.20 -11.20 -26.59
C GLN A 66 -1.03 -12.31 -25.92
N GLY A 67 -2.35 -12.18 -25.84
CA GLY A 67 -3.24 -13.15 -25.20
C GLY A 67 -3.11 -13.17 -23.67
N LYS A 68 -2.58 -12.11 -23.05
CA LYS A 68 -2.47 -12.00 -21.59
C LYS A 68 -3.54 -11.09 -21.02
N GLU A 69 -4.26 -11.58 -20.02
CA GLU A 69 -5.20 -10.80 -19.23
C GLU A 69 -4.45 -9.98 -18.17
N VAL A 70 -4.79 -8.69 -18.07
CA VAL A 70 -4.21 -7.78 -17.08
C VAL A 70 -5.31 -7.35 -16.14
N GLU A 71 -5.32 -7.91 -14.94
CA GLU A 71 -6.26 -7.53 -13.89
C GLU A 71 -5.52 -7.49 -12.56
N HIS A 72 -5.30 -6.29 -12.02
CA HIS A 72 -4.82 -6.12 -10.66
C HIS A 72 -5.25 -4.78 -10.10
N LYS A 73 -5.35 -4.69 -8.78
CA LYS A 73 -5.65 -3.45 -8.06
C LYS A 73 -4.41 -2.93 -7.36
N SER A 74 -3.87 -1.82 -7.84
CA SER A 74 -2.79 -1.10 -7.18
C SER A 74 -3.39 -0.03 -6.26
N LEU A 75 -2.85 0.13 -5.05
CA LEU A 75 -3.34 1.12 -4.07
C LEU A 75 -2.48 2.39 -4.01
N PHE A 76 -1.22 2.27 -4.41
CA PHE A 76 -0.20 3.31 -4.32
C PHE A 76 0.64 3.32 -5.59
N ILE A 77 1.17 4.49 -5.93
CA ILE A 77 2.13 4.70 -7.02
C ILE A 77 3.49 4.13 -6.59
N TYR A 78 4.22 3.59 -7.57
CA TYR A 78 5.58 3.09 -7.37
C TYR A 78 6.63 4.23 -7.37
N ASN A 79 6.43 5.21 -6.47
CA ASN A 79 7.29 6.37 -6.31
C ASN A 79 8.56 6.01 -5.50
N GLN A 80 9.41 7.01 -5.21
CA GLN A 80 10.67 6.80 -4.49
C GLN A 80 10.47 6.17 -3.10
N ALA A 81 9.48 6.63 -2.33
CA ALA A 81 9.18 6.06 -1.02
C ALA A 81 8.76 4.57 -1.12
N MET A 82 7.96 4.22 -2.12
CA MET A 82 7.56 2.84 -2.37
C MET A 82 8.75 1.97 -2.77
N LYS A 83 9.68 2.48 -3.60
CA LYS A 83 10.93 1.78 -3.96
C LYS A 83 11.78 1.48 -2.73
N GLU A 84 11.97 2.47 -1.85
CA GLU A 84 12.74 2.30 -0.61
C GLU A 84 12.08 1.29 0.33
N TYR A 85 10.76 1.37 0.48
CA TYR A 85 9.98 0.40 1.25
C TYR A 85 10.21 -1.03 0.74
N PHE A 86 10.04 -1.26 -0.56
CA PHE A 86 10.20 -2.60 -1.13
C PHE A 86 11.63 -3.10 -1.06
N SER A 87 12.61 -2.20 -1.23
CA SER A 87 14.02 -2.55 -1.10
C SER A 87 14.31 -3.15 0.28
N ARG A 88 13.84 -2.48 1.33
CA ARG A 88 13.96 -2.95 2.71
C ARG A 88 13.14 -4.21 2.98
N TYR A 89 11.89 -4.23 2.54
CA TYR A 89 10.97 -5.35 2.81
C TYR A 89 11.40 -6.65 2.14
N LYS A 90 11.76 -6.61 0.85
CA LYS A 90 12.10 -7.81 0.07
C LYS A 90 13.57 -8.19 0.16
N PHE A 91 14.47 -7.23 -0.07
CA PHE A 91 15.89 -7.54 -0.24
C PHE A 91 16.66 -7.51 1.08
N GLN A 92 16.24 -6.68 2.04
CA GLN A 92 16.85 -6.62 3.37
C GLN A 92 16.11 -7.47 4.41
N GLY A 93 14.98 -8.10 4.03
CA GLY A 93 14.23 -9.01 4.90
C GLY A 93 13.49 -8.33 6.05
N ASP A 94 13.24 -7.01 5.98
CA ASP A 94 12.53 -6.27 7.03
C ASP A 94 11.02 -6.53 6.96
N TYR A 95 10.60 -7.74 7.37
CA TYR A 95 9.20 -8.17 7.31
C TYR A 95 8.28 -7.40 8.27
N LEU A 96 8.82 -6.67 9.25
CA LEU A 96 8.03 -5.82 10.14
C LEU A 96 7.34 -4.69 9.34
N LEU A 97 7.93 -4.28 8.21
CA LEU A 97 7.36 -3.28 7.30
C LEU A 97 5.97 -3.65 6.77
N ARG A 98 5.56 -4.93 6.80
CA ARG A 98 4.16 -5.31 6.48
C ARG A 98 3.12 -4.55 7.32
N LYS A 99 3.50 -4.09 8.52
CA LYS A 99 2.61 -3.34 9.41
C LYS A 99 2.29 -1.95 8.87
N VAL A 100 3.16 -1.35 8.03
CA VAL A 100 2.99 -0.02 7.42
C VAL A 100 1.66 0.08 6.66
N PHE A 101 1.36 -0.92 5.82
CA PHE A 101 0.15 -0.91 4.98
C PHE A 101 -0.98 -1.78 5.50
N SER A 102 -0.77 -2.52 6.60
CA SER A 102 -1.73 -3.50 7.14
C SER A 102 -3.15 -2.94 7.32
N LYS A 103 -3.29 -1.71 7.82
CA LYS A 103 -4.59 -1.06 8.03
C LYS A 103 -5.30 -0.75 6.71
N VAL A 104 -4.57 -0.24 5.72
CA VAL A 104 -5.12 0.10 4.40
C VAL A 104 -5.51 -1.17 3.65
N ILE A 105 -4.63 -2.15 3.60
CA ILE A 105 -4.88 -3.44 2.93
C ILE A 105 -6.11 -4.13 3.55
N ARG A 106 -6.21 -4.20 4.87
CA ARG A 106 -7.39 -4.78 5.55
C ARG A 106 -8.68 -4.03 5.22
N LYS A 107 -8.63 -2.71 5.08
CA LYS A 107 -9.80 -1.90 4.70
C LYS A 107 -10.25 -2.23 3.28
N GLU A 108 -9.31 -2.34 2.35
CA GLU A 108 -9.60 -2.67 0.94
C GLU A 108 -10.10 -4.11 0.78
N LEU A 109 -9.53 -5.06 1.51
CA LEU A 109 -9.96 -6.46 1.47
C LEU A 109 -11.38 -6.69 2.01
N LYS A 110 -11.87 -5.87 2.95
CA LYS A 110 -13.27 -5.99 3.41
C LYS A 110 -14.29 -5.77 2.30
N ASN A 111 -13.89 -5.10 1.23
CA ASN A 111 -14.76 -4.77 0.10
C ASN A 111 -14.65 -5.79 -1.05
N ILE A 112 -13.84 -6.85 -0.90
CA ILE A 112 -13.52 -7.80 -1.99
C ILE A 112 -13.66 -9.24 -1.47
N LYS A 113 -14.48 -10.07 -2.13
CA LYS A 113 -14.81 -11.43 -1.65
C LYS A 113 -13.67 -12.45 -1.82
N THR A 114 -12.73 -12.24 -2.73
CA THR A 114 -11.63 -13.18 -3.01
C THR A 114 -10.46 -12.43 -3.66
N MET A 115 -9.31 -12.32 -2.99
CA MET A 115 -8.06 -11.85 -3.60
C MET A 115 -6.84 -12.50 -2.94
N GLN A 116 -5.90 -13.00 -3.75
CA GLN A 116 -4.55 -13.34 -3.30
C GLN A 116 -3.69 -12.07 -3.22
N LEU A 117 -3.02 -11.88 -2.09
CA LEU A 117 -2.07 -10.77 -1.90
C LEU A 117 -0.73 -11.11 -2.55
N PHE A 118 -0.41 -10.46 -3.67
CA PHE A 118 0.92 -10.53 -4.26
C PHE A 118 1.70 -9.25 -3.91
N PRO A 119 2.82 -9.33 -3.19
CA PRO A 119 3.77 -8.23 -3.15
C PRO A 119 4.37 -8.09 -4.56
N PHE A 120 3.96 -7.06 -5.31
CA PHE A 120 4.39 -6.71 -6.68
C PHE A 120 5.82 -7.16 -6.96
N GLN A 121 6.04 -8.04 -7.95
CA GLN A 121 7.35 -8.58 -8.34
C GLN A 121 8.41 -7.49 -8.51
#